data_AF-A0A965JY95-F1
#
_entry.id   AF-A0A965JY95-F1
#
_cell.length_a   1.000
_cell.length_b   1.000
_cell.length_c   1.000
_cell.angle_alpha   90.00
_cell.angle_beta   90.00
_cell.angle_gamma   90.00
#
_symmetry.space_group_name_H-M   'P 1'
#
loop_
_entity.id
_entity.type
_entity.pdbx_description
1 polymer ?
#
loop_
_entity_poly.entity_id
_entity_poly.type
_entity_poly.pdbx_seq_one_letter_code
_entity_poly.pdbx_strand_id
1 'polypeptide(L)'
;MEEQTALTKPLLRGWLHLGGLIVLLACSPILIVLAENGADIAWSLCFVGGVATMMLTSALFHRINWQPRARRAWRRADHSAIFAAIAGSYFGLA
;
A
#
# COMPACT_ATOMS: atom_id res chain seq x y z
N MET A 1 -18.31 -31.64 18.95
CA MET A 1 -18.82 -30.48 18.19
C MET A 1 -17.82 -29.36 18.45
N GLU A 2 -16.78 -29.26 17.62
CA GLU A 2 -15.78 -28.20 17.80
C GLU A 2 -16.44 -26.87 17.51
N GLU A 3 -16.62 -26.08 18.57
CA GLU A 3 -16.98 -24.68 18.50
C GLU A 3 -15.82 -23.96 17.80
N GLN A 4 -15.91 -23.79 16.49
CA GLN A 4 -15.04 -22.86 15.77
C GLN A 4 -15.32 -21.47 16.34
N THR A 5 -14.52 -21.03 17.31
CA THR A 5 -14.46 -19.64 17.73
C THR A 5 -14.24 -18.80 16.48
N ALA A 6 -15.27 -18.15 15.99
CA ALA A 6 -15.19 -17.29 14.82
C ALA A 6 -14.15 -16.23 15.11
N LEU A 7 -12.93 -16.39 14.56
CA LEU A 7 -11.82 -15.48 14.82
C LEU A 7 -12.27 -14.07 14.45
N THR A 8 -12.47 -13.24 15.47
CA THR A 8 -12.89 -11.86 15.33
C THR A 8 -11.95 -11.14 14.38
N LYS A 9 -12.52 -10.42 13.40
CA LYS A 9 -11.75 -9.70 12.40
C LYS A 9 -10.74 -8.76 13.10
N PRO A 10 -9.43 -8.88 12.83
CA PRO A 10 -8.42 -8.07 13.52
C PRO A 10 -8.66 -6.58 13.25
N LEU A 11 -8.79 -5.81 14.32
CA LEU A 11 -9.18 -4.40 14.26
C LEU A 11 -8.15 -3.57 13.48
N LEU A 12 -6.85 -3.81 13.67
CA LEU A 12 -5.77 -2.99 13.10
C LEU A 12 -5.45 -3.26 11.63
N ARG A 13 -5.99 -4.34 11.05
CA ARG A 13 -5.55 -4.85 9.74
C ARG A 13 -5.64 -3.82 8.61
N GLY A 14 -6.67 -2.97 8.58
CA GLY A 14 -6.78 -1.88 7.59
C GLY A 14 -6.27 -0.52 8.08
N TRP A 15 -6.17 -0.32 9.40
CA TRP A 15 -5.77 0.95 9.99
C TRP A 15 -4.26 1.15 9.93
N LEU A 16 -3.47 0.09 10.08
CA LEU A 16 -2.01 0.16 9.92
C LEU A 16 -1.63 0.61 8.51
N HIS A 17 -2.32 0.12 7.48
CA HIS A 17 -2.07 0.57 6.10
C HIS A 17 -2.45 2.03 5.87
N LEU A 18 -3.58 2.48 6.44
CA LEU A 18 -3.96 3.89 6.35
C LEU A 18 -2.95 4.80 7.07
N GLY A 19 -2.53 4.42 8.27
CA GLY A 19 -1.48 5.13 9.00
C GLY A 19 -0.16 5.15 8.24
N GLY A 20 0.25 4.01 7.68
CA GLY A 20 1.43 3.90 6.83
C GLY A 20 1.37 4.79 5.58
N LEU A 21 0.21 4.88 4.93
CA LEU A 21 0.00 5.80 3.80
C LEU A 21 0.19 7.27 4.21
N ILE A 22 -0.38 7.67 5.35
CA ILE A 22 -0.26 9.05 5.85
C ILE A 22 1.22 9.36 6.17
N VAL A 23 1.91 8.46 6.85
CA VAL A 23 3.34 8.61 7.16
C VAL A 23 4.17 8.70 5.88
N LEU A 24 3.92 7.81 4.91
CA LEU A 24 4.61 7.83 3.62
C LEU A 24 4.44 9.17 2.92
N LEU A 25 3.20 9.69 2.80
CA LEU A 25 2.94 10.95 2.12
C LEU A 25 3.50 12.16 2.88
N ALA A 26 3.55 12.12 4.21
CA ALA A 26 4.14 13.17 5.01
C ALA A 26 5.68 13.21 4.87
N CYS A 27 6.32 12.04 4.76
CA CYS A 27 7.77 11.94 4.64
C CYS A 27 8.28 12.02 3.19
N SER A 28 7.46 11.69 2.18
CA SER A 28 7.88 11.66 0.78
C SER A 28 8.46 12.97 0.22
N PRO A 29 8.04 14.19 0.65
CA PRO A 29 8.67 15.42 0.19
C PRO A 29 10.17 15.49 0.52
N ILE A 30 10.60 14.85 1.61
CA ILE A 30 12.03 14.81 1.99
C ILE A 30 12.84 14.10 0.89
N LEU A 31 12.35 13.00 0.33
CA LEU A 31 13.02 12.28 -0.75
C LEU A 31 13.16 13.13 -2.00
N ILE A 32 12.12 13.90 -2.34
CA ILE A 32 12.13 14.76 -3.52
C ILE A 32 13.05 15.98 -3.34
N VAL A 33 13.09 16.58 -2.15
CA VAL A 33 13.97 17.72 -1.86
C VAL A 33 15.44 17.33 -1.82
N LEU A 34 15.76 16.12 -1.38
CA LEU A 34 17.13 15.59 -1.32
C LEU A 34 17.62 14.99 -2.65
N ALA A 35 16.76 14.88 -3.66
CA ALA A 35 17.13 14.34 -4.96
C ALA A 35 18.13 15.27 -5.66
N GLU A 36 19.26 14.73 -6.14
CA GLU A 36 20.34 15.52 -6.75
C GLU A 36 20.16 15.68 -8.26
N ASN A 37 19.44 14.76 -8.88
CA ASN A 37 19.25 14.71 -10.32
C ASN A 37 17.85 14.18 -10.71
N GLY A 38 17.54 14.23 -12.01
CA GLY A 38 16.24 13.79 -12.52
C GLY A 38 15.96 12.29 -12.32
N ALA A 39 16.99 11.44 -12.26
CA ALA A 39 16.84 10.01 -11.99
C ALA A 39 16.44 9.75 -10.54
N ASP A 40 17.02 10.47 -9.58
CA ASP A 40 16.66 10.39 -8.15
C ASP A 40 15.20 10.81 -7.91
N ILE A 41 14.74 11.85 -8.62
CA ILE A 41 13.34 12.29 -8.59
C ILE A 41 12.44 11.18 -9.17
N ALA A 42 12.79 10.64 -10.34
CA ALA A 42 12.02 9.57 -10.98
C ALA A 42 11.92 8.33 -10.09
N TRP A 43 13.04 7.91 -9.48
CA TRP A 43 13.05 6.82 -8.52
C TRP A 43 12.17 7.11 -7.31
N SER A 44 12.30 8.28 -6.69
CA SER A 44 11.50 8.68 -5.55
C SER A 44 10.00 8.64 -5.87
N LEU A 45 9.60 9.11 -7.05
CA LEU A 45 8.21 9.06 -7.52
C LEU A 45 7.73 7.61 -7.74
N CYS A 46 8.54 6.75 -8.36
CA CYS A 46 8.23 5.34 -8.56
C CYS A 46 8.08 4.60 -7.22
N PHE A 47 9.00 4.83 -6.29
CA PHE A 47 8.96 4.25 -4.95
C PHE A 47 7.72 4.69 -4.18
N VAL A 48 7.51 6.01 -4.05
CA VAL A 48 6.37 6.58 -3.31
C VAL A 48 5.06 6.16 -3.95
N GLY A 49 4.93 6.21 -5.28
CA GLY A 49 3.73 5.80 -6.00
C GLY A 49 3.40 4.32 -5.82
N GLY A 50 4.41 3.44 -5.89
CA GLY A 50 4.25 2.01 -5.69
C GLY A 50 3.79 1.66 -4.27
N VAL A 51 4.48 2.18 -3.26
CA VAL A 51 4.14 1.93 -1.84
C VAL A 51 2.81 2.58 -1.48
N ALA A 52 2.51 3.79 -1.97
CA ALA A 52 1.23 4.46 -1.72
C ALA A 52 0.06 3.68 -2.31
N THR A 53 0.22 3.16 -3.54
CA THR A 53 -0.80 2.31 -4.18
C THR A 53 -1.05 1.04 -3.36
N MET A 54 0.01 0.40 -2.87
CA MET A 54 -0.09 -0.78 -2.01
C MET A 54 -0.83 -0.47 -0.70
N MET A 55 -0.42 0.59 0.00
CA MET A 55 -1.06 0.97 1.28
C MET A 55 -2.53 1.38 1.08
N LEU A 56 -2.83 2.16 0.04
CA LEU A 56 -4.19 2.61 -0.24
C LEU A 56 -5.12 1.46 -0.60
N THR A 57 -4.73 0.60 -1.55
CA THR A 57 -5.55 -0.55 -1.98
C THR A 57 -5.82 -1.49 -0.81
N SER A 58 -4.84 -1.72 0.07
CA SER A 58 -5.00 -2.55 1.26
C SER A 58 -5.92 -1.93 2.31
N ALA A 59 -5.76 -0.63 2.58
CA ALA A 59 -6.64 0.10 3.49
C ALA A 59 -8.09 0.06 3.01
N LEU A 60 -8.34 0.31 1.72
CA LEU A 60 -9.68 0.26 1.13
C LEU A 60 -10.27 -1.16 1.17
N PHE A 61 -9.48 -2.18 0.82
CA PHE A 61 -9.93 -3.57 0.86
C PHE A 61 -10.34 -4.03 2.26
N HIS A 62 -9.61 -3.61 3.29
CA HIS A 62 -9.83 -4.07 4.66
C HIS A 62 -10.85 -3.26 5.46
N ARG A 63 -10.99 -1.96 5.19
CA ARG A 63 -11.89 -1.09 5.98
C ARG A 63 -13.31 -1.01 5.44
N ILE A 64 -13.51 -1.13 4.13
CA ILE A 64 -14.84 -0.95 3.52
C ILE A 64 -15.55 -2.29 3.38
N ASN A 65 -16.85 -2.30 3.69
CA ASN A 65 -17.73 -3.46 3.51
C ASN A 65 -18.21 -3.55 2.06
N TRP A 66 -17.31 -4.00 1.18
CA TRP A 66 -17.61 -4.17 -0.24
C TRP A 66 -18.59 -5.31 -0.52
N GLN A 67 -19.47 -5.13 -1.51
CA GLN A 67 -20.26 -6.22 -2.09
C GLN A 67 -19.35 -7.32 -2.68
N PRO A 68 -19.80 -8.59 -2.80
CA PRO A 68 -18.94 -9.72 -3.16
C PRO A 68 -18.14 -9.55 -4.45
N ARG A 69 -18.72 -8.92 -5.49
CA ARG A 69 -18.02 -8.63 -6.75
C ARG A 69 -16.87 -7.63 -6.55
N ALA A 70 -17.16 -6.49 -5.92
CA ALA A 70 -16.16 -5.47 -5.61
C ALA A 70 -15.08 -5.98 -4.65
N ARG A 71 -15.45 -6.80 -3.66
CA ARG A 71 -14.51 -7.43 -2.72
C ARG A 71 -13.46 -8.28 -3.45
N ARG A 72 -13.85 -8.99 -4.51
CA ARG A 72 -12.90 -9.77 -5.35
C ARG A 72 -11.97 -8.86 -6.15
N ALA A 73 -12.51 -7.80 -6.75
CA ALA A 73 -11.71 -6.83 -7.48
C ALA A 73 -10.67 -6.15 -6.58
N TRP A 74 -11.09 -5.64 -5.41
CA TRP A 74 -10.19 -5.02 -4.44
C TRP A 74 -9.15 -5.99 -3.87
N ARG A 75 -9.51 -7.26 -3.67
CA ARG A 75 -8.53 -8.29 -3.28
C ARG A 75 -7.45 -8.45 -4.35
N ARG A 76 -7.82 -8.47 -5.64
CA ARG A 76 -6.85 -8.56 -6.74
C ARG A 76 -5.98 -7.31 -6.80
N ALA A 77 -6.57 -6.13 -6.68
CA ALA A 77 -5.85 -4.87 -6.67
C ALA A 77 -4.82 -4.81 -5.53
N ASP A 78 -5.22 -5.16 -4.31
CA ASP A 78 -4.36 -5.23 -3.12
C ASP A 78 -3.16 -6.18 -3.31
N HIS A 79 -3.38 -7.38 -3.86
CA HIS A 79 -2.28 -8.31 -4.15
C HIS A 79 -1.39 -7.81 -5.30
N SER A 80 -1.98 -7.22 -6.34
CA SER A 80 -1.23 -6.68 -7.48
C SER A 80 -0.37 -5.48 -7.10
N ALA A 81 -0.82 -4.65 -6.16
CA ALA A 81 -0.11 -3.44 -5.74
C ALA A 81 1.22 -3.74 -5.03
N ILE A 82 1.39 -4.95 -4.48
CA ILE A 82 2.69 -5.42 -3.94
C ILE A 82 3.76 -5.39 -5.04
N PHE A 83 3.43 -5.82 -6.26
CA PHE A 83 4.38 -5.81 -7.38
C PHE A 83 4.78 -4.38 -7.78
N ALA A 84 3.85 -3.42 -7.69
CA ALA A 84 4.17 -2.01 -7.94
C ALA A 84 5.14 -1.45 -6.87
N ALA A 85 4.93 -1.79 -5.60
CA ALA A 85 5.83 -1.40 -4.52
C ALA A 85 7.23 -2.02 -4.67
N ILE A 86 7.31 -3.30 -5.06
CA ILE A 86 8.57 -3.99 -5.34
C ILE A 86 9.30 -3.32 -6.51
N ALA A 87 8.62 -3.10 -7.64
CA ALA A 87 9.19 -2.48 -8.81
C ALA A 87 9.75 -1.07 -8.50
N GLY A 88 8.98 -0.25 -7.78
CA GLY A 88 9.41 1.09 -7.36
C GLY A 88 10.61 1.07 -6.40
N SER A 89 10.72 0.05 -5.55
CA SER A 89 11.86 -0.10 -4.63
C SER A 89 13.14 -0.54 -5.33
N TYR A 90 13.02 -1.37 -6.37
CA TYR A 90 14.17 -1.90 -7.11
C TYR A 90 14.70 -0.93 -8.16
N PHE A 91 13.87 0.00 -8.65
CA PHE A 91 14.24 0.93 -9.72
C PHE A 91 15.46 1.80 -9.37
N GLY A 92 15.69 2.11 -8.10
CA GLY A 92 16.82 2.94 -7.66
C GLY A 92 18.15 2.20 -7.54
N LEU A 93 18.16 0.88 -7.75
CA LEU A 93 19.37 0.06 -7.78
C LEU A 93 19.90 -0.16 -9.21
N ALA A 94 19.15 0.29 -10.22
CA ALA A 94 19.46 0.12 -11.64
C ALA A 94 20.06 1.41 -12.22
#